data_AF-A0A534TTE5-F1
#
_entry.id   AF-A0A534TTE5-F1
#
_cell.length_a   1.000
_cell.length_b   1.000
_cell.length_c   1.000
_cell.angle_alpha   90.00
_cell.angle_beta   90.00
_cell.angle_gamma   90.00
#
_symmetry.space_group_name_H-M   'P 1'
#
loop_
_entity.id
_entity.type
_entity.pdbx_description
1 polymer ?
#
loop_
_entity_poly.entity_id
_entity_poly.type
_entity_poly.pdbx_seq_one_letter_code
_entity_poly.pdbx_strand_id
1 'polypeptide(L)'
;MTTNDWTRAQLVECVLESVRQLLAVGADFNPQSDLVAAGLDSLAVTQLMLAIEERTGIWVDESRLTPDNLRSAETLAACVYEQLADG
;
A
#
# COMPACT_ATOMS: atom_id res chain seq x y z
N MET A 1 -3.54 -19.63 11.83
CA MET A 1 -2.33 -18.82 12.04
C MET A 1 -1.52 -18.92 10.77
N THR A 2 -1.83 -18.09 9.78
CA THR A 2 -1.07 -18.01 8.53
C THR A 2 0.16 -17.16 8.80
N THR A 3 1.33 -17.80 8.89
CA THR A 3 2.62 -17.13 8.81
C THR A 3 2.67 -16.40 7.47
N ASN A 4 2.59 -15.09 7.54
CA ASN A 4 2.41 -14.25 6.37
C ASN A 4 3.80 -13.98 5.77
N ASP A 5 4.26 -14.87 4.89
CA ASP A 5 5.61 -14.87 4.30
C ASP A 5 5.74 -13.83 3.15
N TRP A 6 5.31 -12.59 3.40
CA TRP A 6 5.36 -11.53 2.40
C TRP A 6 6.73 -10.87 2.37
N THR A 7 7.36 -10.83 1.20
CA THR A 7 8.55 -10.02 0.99
C THR A 7 8.19 -8.57 0.69
N ARG A 8 9.11 -7.63 0.99
CA ARG A 8 8.94 -6.20 0.64
C ARG A 8 8.61 -6.03 -0.85
N ALA A 9 9.28 -6.77 -1.73
CA ALA A 9 9.02 -6.71 -3.17
C ALA A 9 7.59 -7.14 -3.54
N GLN A 10 7.06 -8.21 -2.93
CA GLN A 10 5.69 -8.65 -3.17
C GLN A 10 4.65 -7.65 -2.65
N LEU A 11 4.92 -7.01 -1.50
CA LEU A 11 4.07 -5.95 -0.97
C LEU A 11 4.06 -4.73 -1.89
N VAL A 12 5.20 -4.35 -2.45
CA VAL A 12 5.28 -3.24 -3.42
C VAL A 12 4.39 -3.53 -4.63
N GLU A 13 4.52 -4.71 -5.23
CA GLU A 13 3.69 -5.11 -6.38
C GLU A 13 2.20 -5.18 -6.00
N CYS A 14 1.88 -5.71 -4.83
CA CYS A 14 0.51 -5.80 -4.33
C CYS A 14 -0.12 -4.42 -4.13
N VAL A 15 0.60 -3.50 -3.48
CA VAL A 15 0.16 -2.11 -3.27
C VAL A 15 0.02 -1.41 -4.61
N LEU A 16 1.00 -1.55 -5.49
CA LEU A 16 1.01 -0.93 -6.82
C LEU A 16 -0.20 -1.38 -7.65
N GLU A 17 -0.52 -2.67 -7.65
CA GLU A 17 -1.68 -3.21 -8.34
C GLU A 17 -2.98 -2.67 -7.74
N SER A 18 -3.12 -2.69 -6.41
CA SER A 18 -4.30 -2.13 -5.73
C SER A 18 -4.51 -0.65 -6.07
N VAL A 19 -3.44 0.14 -6.07
CA VAL A 19 -3.48 1.56 -6.46
C VAL A 19 -3.87 1.73 -7.92
N ARG A 20 -3.31 0.93 -8.84
CA ARG A 20 -3.67 0.95 -10.27
C ARG A 20 -5.15 0.66 -10.48
N GLN A 21 -5.70 -0.31 -9.76
CA GLN A 21 -7.12 -0.64 -9.81
C GLN A 21 -7.99 0.47 -9.21
N LEU A 22 -7.58 1.07 -8.09
CA LEU A 22 -8.34 2.10 -7.38
C LEU A 22 -8.34 3.45 -8.10
N LEU A 23 -7.18 3.90 -8.57
CA LEU A 23 -7.00 5.19 -9.22
C LEU A 23 -7.19 5.12 -10.75
N ALA A 24 -7.46 3.92 -11.29
CA ALA A 24 -7.54 3.67 -12.73
C ALA A 24 -6.33 4.22 -13.51
N VAL A 25 -5.14 4.21 -12.88
CA VAL A 25 -3.90 4.71 -13.48
C VAL A 25 -3.29 3.66 -14.42
N GLY A 26 -2.74 4.14 -15.53
CA GLY A 26 -2.15 3.29 -16.58
C GLY A 26 -0.83 2.64 -16.18
N ALA A 27 -0.26 1.86 -17.12
CA ALA A 27 1.01 1.15 -16.94
C ALA A 27 2.23 2.05 -16.66
N ASP A 28 2.11 3.36 -16.91
CA ASP A 28 3.15 4.36 -16.63
C ASP A 28 3.35 4.58 -15.13
N PHE A 29 2.32 4.28 -14.32
CA PHE A 29 2.39 4.41 -12.87
C PHE A 29 3.33 3.37 -12.28
N ASN A 30 4.41 3.83 -11.67
CA ASN A 30 5.52 3.02 -11.15
C ASN A 30 5.52 3.05 -9.61
N PRO A 31 6.21 2.11 -8.93
CA PRO A 31 6.15 2.03 -7.46
C PRO A 31 6.75 3.24 -6.73
N GLN A 32 7.51 4.07 -7.44
CA GLN A 32 8.07 5.34 -6.95
C GLN A 32 7.22 6.56 -7.35
N SER A 33 6.12 6.36 -8.07
CA SER A 33 5.21 7.44 -8.44
C SER A 33 4.50 8.00 -7.21
N ASP A 34 4.25 9.32 -7.25
CA ASP A 34 3.50 10.00 -6.20
C ASP A 34 2.03 9.56 -6.20
N LEU A 35 1.62 8.89 -5.13
CA LEU A 35 0.24 8.42 -4.94
C LEU A 35 -0.73 9.59 -4.82
N VAL A 36 -0.36 10.60 -4.05
CA VAL A 36 -1.17 11.81 -3.84
C VAL A 36 -1.34 12.57 -5.16
N ALA A 37 -0.26 12.68 -5.94
CA ALA A 37 -0.31 13.31 -7.27
C ALA A 37 -1.16 12.50 -8.28
N ALA A 38 -1.24 11.18 -8.11
CA ALA A 38 -2.09 10.30 -8.89
C ALA A 38 -3.58 10.36 -8.50
N GLY A 39 -3.94 11.10 -7.45
CA GLY A 39 -5.32 11.26 -7.00
C GLY A 39 -5.71 10.38 -5.82
N LEU A 40 -4.75 9.87 -5.04
CA LEU A 40 -5.02 9.18 -3.79
C LEU A 40 -5.58 10.17 -2.75
N ASP A 41 -6.91 10.16 -2.60
CA ASP A 41 -7.65 10.92 -1.58
C ASP A 41 -8.00 10.06 -0.36
N SER A 42 -8.51 10.66 0.72
CA SER A 42 -8.87 10.00 1.98
C SER A 42 -9.73 8.74 1.79
N LEU A 43 -10.72 8.79 0.87
CA LEU A 43 -11.54 7.63 0.55
C LEU A 43 -10.74 6.52 -0.15
N ALA A 44 -9.88 6.89 -1.11
CA ALA A 44 -9.04 5.95 -1.84
C ALA A 44 -7.99 5.31 -0.92
N VAL A 45 -7.47 6.06 0.05
CA VAL A 45 -6.60 5.55 1.11
C VAL A 45 -7.31 4.47 1.93
N THR A 46 -8.53 4.72 2.41
CA THR A 46 -9.31 3.72 3.16
C THR A 46 -9.56 2.46 2.34
N GLN A 47 -9.95 2.61 1.07
CA GLN A 47 -10.15 1.48 0.16
C GLN A 47 -8.85 0.71 -0.11
N LEU A 48 -7.72 1.41 -0.21
CA LEU A 48 -6.40 0.81 -0.38
C LEU A 48 -6.01 -0.01 0.85
N MET A 49 -6.21 0.51 2.05
CA MET A 49 -5.93 -0.23 3.28
C MET A 49 -6.76 -1.51 3.37
N LEU A 50 -8.06 -1.43 3.07
CA LEU A 50 -8.93 -2.61 3.07
C LEU A 50 -8.48 -3.65 2.03
N ALA A 51 -8.08 -3.20 0.83
CA ALA A 51 -7.56 -4.10 -0.20
C ALA A 51 -6.23 -4.75 0.20
N ILE A 52 -5.35 -4.02 0.88
CA ILE A 52 -4.09 -4.55 1.42
C ILE A 52 -4.39 -5.58 2.52
N GLU A 53 -5.29 -5.26 3.45
CA GLU A 53 -5.70 -6.15 4.54
C GLU A 53 -6.36 -7.44 4.00
N GLU A 54 -7.26 -7.35 3.02
CA GLU A 54 -7.88 -8.53 2.41
C GLU A 54 -6.85 -9.45 1.74
N ARG A 55 -5.80 -8.87 1.12
CA ARG A 55 -4.76 -9.62 0.40
C ARG A 55 -3.68 -10.17 1.32
N THR A 56 -3.27 -9.38 2.31
CA THR A 56 -2.12 -9.68 3.17
C THR A 56 -2.54 -10.13 4.57
N GLY A 57 -3.77 -9.90 5.00
CA GLY A 57 -4.21 -10.09 6.38
C GLY A 57 -3.64 -9.09 7.38
N ILE A 58 -2.95 -8.04 6.92
CA ILE A 58 -2.30 -7.03 7.77
C ILE A 58 -3.20 -5.80 7.83
N TRP A 59 -3.60 -5.44 9.05
CA TRP A 59 -4.30 -4.19 9.30
C TRP A 59 -3.29 -3.05 9.47
N VAL A 60 -3.45 -1.97 8.69
CA VAL A 60 -2.59 -0.78 8.75
C VAL A 60 -3.31 0.33 9.49
N ASP A 61 -2.74 0.76 10.62
CA ASP A 61 -3.31 1.85 11.41
C ASP A 61 -3.27 3.20 10.67
N GLU A 62 -4.34 3.98 10.78
CA GLU A 62 -4.44 5.31 10.17
C GLU A 62 -3.36 6.28 10.65
N SER A 63 -2.84 6.10 11.87
CA SER A 63 -1.74 6.91 12.41
C SER A 63 -0.45 6.74 11.63
N ARG A 64 -0.30 5.62 10.90
CA ARG A 64 0.84 5.34 10.01
C ARG A 64 0.64 5.94 8.62
N LEU A 65 -0.55 6.41 8.27
CA LEU A 65 -0.90 6.98 6.96
C LEU A 65 -0.46 8.45 6.86
N THR A 66 0.82 8.66 7.12
CA THR A 66 1.45 9.96 6.98
C THR A 66 1.68 10.26 5.50
N PRO A 67 1.74 11.54 5.10
CA PRO A 67 2.06 11.92 3.73
C PRO A 67 3.42 11.37 3.25
N ASP A 68 4.33 11.05 4.17
CA ASP A 68 5.62 10.45 3.82
C ASP A 68 5.47 8.95 3.45
N ASN A 69 4.69 8.20 4.22
CA ASN A 69 4.39 6.79 3.92
C ASN A 69 3.50 6.65 2.67
N LEU A 70 2.54 7.57 2.51
CA LEU A 70 1.66 7.67 1.35
C LEU A 70 2.30 8.38 0.16
N ARG A 71 3.60 8.67 0.18
CA ARG A 71 4.27 9.31 -0.96
C ARG A 71 4.24 8.39 -2.17
N SER A 72 4.63 7.13 -2.02
CA SER A 72 4.70 6.16 -3.13
C SER A 72 4.28 4.76 -2.70
N ALA A 73 3.98 3.89 -3.68
CA ALA A 73 3.64 2.50 -3.37
C ALA A 73 4.79 1.79 -2.61
N GLU A 74 6.04 2.17 -2.88
CA GLU A 74 7.20 1.62 -2.19
C GLU A 74 7.27 1.99 -0.71
N THR A 75 7.01 3.25 -0.36
CA THR A 75 7.00 3.71 1.04
C THR A 75 5.84 3.10 1.80
N LEU A 76 4.67 2.97 1.17
CA LEU A 76 3.53 2.34 1.81
C LEU A 76 3.79 0.84 2.03
N ALA A 77 4.30 0.13 1.03
CA ALA A 77 4.65 -1.27 1.15
C ALA A 77 5.75 -1.51 2.21
N ALA A 78 6.71 -0.59 2.33
CA ALA A 78 7.70 -0.63 3.41
C ALA A 78 7.01 -0.50 4.78
N CYS A 79 6.08 0.43 4.92
CA CYS A 79 5.32 0.62 6.16
C CYS A 79 4.51 -0.62 6.55
N VAL A 80 3.88 -1.28 5.57
CA VAL A 80 3.18 -2.56 5.78
C VAL A 80 4.15 -3.68 6.17
N TYR A 81 5.31 -3.75 5.52
CA TYR A 81 6.34 -4.75 5.81
C TYR A 81 6.90 -4.60 7.23
N GLU A 82 7.11 -3.36 7.69
CA GLU A 82 7.57 -3.10 9.06
C GLU A 82 6.54 -3.55 10.10
N GLN A 83 5.23 -3.40 9.83
CA GLN A 83 4.20 -3.93 10.72
C GLN A 83 4.16 -5.45 10.77
N LEU A 84 4.50 -6.11 9.67
CA LEU A 84 4.63 -7.56 9.63
C LEU A 84 5.83 -8.06 10.44
N ALA A 85 6.91 -7.27 10.51
CA ALA A 85 8.10 -7.59 11.28
C ALA A 85 7.96 -7.30 12.80
N ASP A 86 7.04 -6.40 13.17
CA ASP A 86 6.75 -6.01 14.56
C ASP A 86 5.69 -6.93 15.22
N GLY A 87 5.03 -7.80 14.44
CA GLY A 87 3.91 -8.67 14.86
C GLY A 87 4.23 -10.15 15.08
#